data_AF-A0A7V9LAK2-F1
#
_entry.id   AF-A0A7V9LAK2-F1
#
_cell.length_a   1.000
_cell.length_b   1.000
_cell.length_c   1.000
_cell.angle_alpha   90.00
_cell.angle_beta   90.00
_cell.angle_gamma   90.00
#
_symmetry.space_group_name_H-M   'P 1'
#
loop_
_entity.id
_entity.type
_entity.pdbx_description
1 polymer ?
#
loop_
_entity_poly.entity_id
_entity_poly.type
_entity_poly.pdbx_seq_one_letter_code
_entity_poly.pdbx_strand_id
1 'polypeptide(L)'
;MRSVLLLVALTACDSKVEKLDKTIDNLGDKVKDNSVVKSVDKGLDTLDRDEASTHLAKAREMVGKGEDPAEACSWVTRAGTNTDTDTVKQLDKLCKLDVPLGAATKAVVAAEKAKAEQPQAPSLTECSSDEWAQTKTKLEGSPFASDARWADLKSRWTKVCP
;
A
#
# COMPACT_ATOMS: atom_id res chain seq x y z
N MET A 1 -23.28 42.17 -45.57
CA MET A 1 -21.84 41.87 -45.52
C MET A 1 -21.56 40.77 -46.55
N ARG A 2 -20.75 41.10 -47.57
CA ARG A 2 -19.83 40.28 -48.40
C ARG A 2 -20.04 38.74 -48.39
N SER A 3 -20.41 38.11 -49.52
CA SER A 3 -19.50 37.55 -50.57
C SER A 3 -18.71 36.33 -50.04
N VAL A 4 -18.64 35.12 -50.63
CA VAL A 4 -18.44 34.63 -52.02
C VAL A 4 -18.77 33.11 -51.98
N LEU A 5 -19.70 32.55 -52.78
CA LEU A 5 -19.46 31.80 -54.03
C LEU A 5 -18.41 30.67 -53.93
N LEU A 6 -18.82 29.41 -54.11
CA LEU A 6 -18.37 28.50 -55.19
C LEU A 6 -18.71 27.02 -54.89
N LEU A 7 -19.64 26.49 -55.69
CA LEU A 7 -19.61 25.08 -56.11
C LEU A 7 -18.29 24.82 -56.83
N VAL A 8 -17.53 23.80 -56.43
CA VAL A 8 -16.59 23.11 -57.33
C VAL A 8 -16.70 21.60 -57.09
N ALA A 9 -17.05 20.90 -58.16
CA ALA A 9 -17.13 19.46 -58.28
C ALA A 9 -15.80 18.77 -57.99
N LEU A 10 -15.82 17.65 -57.26
CA LEU A 10 -14.74 16.67 -57.21
C LEU A 10 -15.34 15.25 -57.27
N THR A 11 -15.79 14.89 -58.47
CA THR A 11 -15.92 13.51 -58.93
C THR A 11 -14.51 12.93 -59.14
N ALA A 12 -13.83 12.47 -58.08
CA ALA A 12 -12.64 11.61 -58.16
C ALA A 12 -12.13 11.23 -56.75
N CYS A 13 -12.93 10.52 -55.95
CA CYS A 13 -12.48 10.03 -54.64
C CYS A 13 -12.83 8.56 -54.37
N ASP A 14 -13.13 7.73 -55.37
CA ASP A 14 -13.46 6.32 -55.10
C ASP A 14 -12.22 5.40 -54.94
N SER A 15 -11.07 5.74 -55.54
CA SER A 15 -9.90 4.84 -55.51
C SER A 15 -8.91 5.06 -54.36
N LYS A 16 -9.13 6.05 -53.48
CA LYS A 16 -8.24 6.33 -52.33
C LYS A 16 -8.78 5.81 -51.00
N VAL A 17 -10.09 5.56 -50.89
CA VAL A 17 -10.71 5.01 -49.67
C VAL A 17 -10.28 3.55 -49.47
N GLU A 18 -10.18 2.77 -50.55
CA GLU A 18 -9.79 1.34 -50.47
C GLU A 18 -8.31 1.11 -50.08
N LYS A 19 -7.43 2.13 -50.27
CA LYS A 19 -6.03 2.06 -49.80
C LYS A 19 -5.86 2.48 -48.34
N LEU A 20 -6.79 3.28 -47.79
CA LEU A 20 -6.79 3.63 -46.37
C LEU A 20 -7.23 2.43 -45.52
N ASP A 21 -8.24 1.68 -45.98
CA ASP A 21 -8.82 0.55 -45.26
C ASP A 21 -7.79 -0.57 -45.00
N LYS A 22 -7.03 -0.97 -46.04
CA LYS A 22 -5.96 -1.98 -45.94
C LYS A 22 -4.77 -1.58 -45.05
N THR A 23 -4.59 -0.28 -44.82
CA THR A 23 -3.54 0.24 -43.92
C THR A 23 -3.99 0.18 -42.45
N ILE A 24 -5.29 0.38 -42.19
CA ILE A 24 -5.89 0.31 -40.86
C ILE A 24 -5.95 -1.13 -40.36
N ASP A 25 -6.30 -2.10 -41.21
CA ASP A 25 -6.26 -3.53 -40.82
C ASP A 25 -4.84 -4.01 -40.49
N ASN A 26 -3.82 -3.55 -41.22
CA ASN A 26 -2.41 -3.86 -40.91
C ASN A 26 -1.91 -3.24 -39.59
N LEU A 27 -2.49 -2.11 -39.16
CA LEU A 27 -2.21 -1.50 -37.86
C LEU A 27 -2.97 -2.22 -36.73
N GLY A 28 -4.20 -2.67 -36.99
CA GLY A 28 -5.01 -3.46 -36.06
C GLY A 28 -4.39 -4.82 -35.72
N ASP A 29 -3.76 -5.49 -36.68
CA ASP A 29 -3.04 -6.75 -36.44
C ASP A 29 -1.69 -6.54 -35.74
N LYS A 30 -0.97 -5.43 -36.01
CA LYS A 30 0.27 -5.07 -35.30
C LYS A 30 0.08 -4.64 -33.84
N VAL A 31 -1.09 -4.09 -33.49
CA VAL A 31 -1.44 -3.77 -32.08
C VAL A 31 -1.91 -5.02 -31.33
N LYS A 32 -2.45 -6.02 -32.05
CA LYS A 32 -2.77 -7.35 -31.49
C LYS A 32 -1.55 -8.24 -31.28
N ASP A 33 -0.39 -7.92 -31.87
CA ASP A 33 0.88 -8.56 -31.53
C ASP A 33 1.38 -8.05 -30.17
N ASN A 34 0.70 -8.63 -29.19
CA ASN A 34 0.67 -8.41 -27.77
C ASN A 34 1.99 -8.86 -27.11
N SER A 35 3.13 -8.42 -27.65
CA SER A 35 4.48 -8.71 -27.15
C SER A 35 5.08 -7.48 -26.47
N VAL A 36 4.90 -6.29 -27.03
CA VAL A 36 5.38 -5.02 -26.44
C VAL A 36 4.52 -4.64 -25.24
N VAL A 37 3.19 -4.71 -25.33
CA VAL A 37 2.29 -4.45 -24.19
C VAL A 37 2.54 -5.46 -23.07
N LYS A 38 2.63 -6.76 -23.39
CA LYS A 38 3.00 -7.78 -22.39
C LYS A 38 4.41 -7.61 -21.81
N SER A 39 5.38 -7.09 -22.57
CA SER A 39 6.73 -6.83 -22.06
C SER A 39 6.78 -5.60 -21.18
N VAL A 40 5.96 -4.58 -21.48
CA VAL A 40 5.78 -3.40 -20.64
C VAL A 40 5.03 -3.77 -19.36
N ASP A 41 3.92 -4.50 -19.44
CA ASP A 41 3.18 -5.00 -18.27
C ASP A 41 4.06 -5.91 -17.39
N LYS A 42 4.78 -6.85 -17.99
CA LYS A 42 5.73 -7.70 -17.27
C LYS A 42 6.92 -6.92 -16.69
N GLY A 43 7.32 -5.84 -17.34
CA GLY A 43 8.35 -4.91 -16.86
C GLY A 43 7.89 -4.11 -15.66
N LEU A 44 6.65 -3.59 -15.71
CA LEU A 44 5.99 -2.90 -14.60
C LEU A 44 5.78 -3.85 -13.40
N ASP A 45 5.29 -5.07 -13.64
CA ASP A 45 5.14 -6.10 -12.60
C ASP A 45 6.47 -6.50 -11.94
N THR A 46 7.58 -6.44 -12.70
CA THR A 46 8.92 -6.74 -12.19
C THR A 46 9.49 -5.57 -11.39
N LEU A 47 9.32 -4.33 -11.88
CA LEU A 47 9.68 -3.11 -11.15
C LEU A 47 8.92 -3.01 -9.81
N ASP A 48 7.61 -3.28 -9.81
CA ASP A 48 6.79 -3.28 -8.59
C ASP A 48 7.25 -4.36 -7.60
N ARG A 49 7.71 -5.52 -8.09
CA ARG A 49 8.23 -6.61 -7.25
C ARG A 49 9.60 -6.28 -6.63
N ASP A 50 10.48 -5.65 -7.39
CA ASP A 50 11.82 -5.26 -6.93
C ASP A 50 11.75 -4.09 -5.93
N GLU A 51 10.86 -3.12 -6.17
CA GLU A 51 10.55 -2.05 -5.22
C GLU A 51 9.92 -2.61 -3.94
N ALA A 52 8.92 -3.50 -4.04
CA ALA A 52 8.31 -4.15 -2.88
C ALA A 52 9.33 -4.91 -2.03
N SER A 53 10.27 -5.61 -2.67
CA SER A 53 11.30 -6.40 -1.98
C SER A 53 12.29 -5.50 -1.25
N THR A 54 12.66 -4.38 -1.87
CA THR A 54 13.51 -3.35 -1.25
C THR A 54 12.83 -2.71 -0.04
N HIS A 55 11.55 -2.33 -0.17
CA HIS A 55 10.78 -1.76 0.93
C HIS A 55 10.55 -2.77 2.05
N LEU A 56 10.33 -4.06 1.75
CA LEU A 56 10.19 -5.11 2.75
C LEU A 56 11.49 -5.35 3.53
N ALA A 57 12.64 -5.38 2.84
CA ALA A 57 13.93 -5.51 3.50
C ALA A 57 14.20 -4.32 4.44
N LYS A 58 13.99 -3.09 3.96
CA LYS A 58 14.16 -1.87 4.76
C LYS A 58 13.21 -1.85 5.96
N ALA A 59 11.96 -2.25 5.78
CA ALA A 59 10.97 -2.30 6.86
C ALA A 59 11.34 -3.32 7.93
N ARG A 60 11.79 -4.51 7.53
CA ARG A 60 12.27 -5.55 8.48
C ARG A 60 13.50 -5.09 9.25
N GLU A 61 14.44 -4.43 8.58
CA GLU A 61 15.64 -3.89 9.22
C GLU A 61 15.28 -2.81 10.26
N MET A 62 14.43 -1.85 9.90
CA MET A 62 13.97 -0.79 10.81
C MET A 62 13.21 -1.37 12.01
N VAL A 63 12.29 -2.31 11.78
CA VAL A 63 11.58 -3.01 12.86
C VAL A 63 12.56 -3.77 13.76
N GLY A 64 13.57 -4.43 13.19
CA GLY A 64 14.63 -5.11 13.94
C GLY A 64 15.46 -4.19 14.82
N LYS A 65 15.64 -2.92 14.41
CA LYS A 65 16.29 -1.86 15.19
C LYS A 65 15.33 -1.13 16.14
N GLY A 66 14.04 -1.45 16.11
CA GLY A 66 13.01 -0.79 16.89
C GLY A 66 12.62 0.60 16.38
N GLU A 67 12.95 0.92 15.13
CA GLU A 67 12.61 2.16 14.42
C GLU A 67 11.27 2.03 13.67
N ASP A 68 10.58 3.16 13.43
CA ASP A 68 9.30 3.18 12.70
C ASP A 68 9.54 3.09 11.18
N PRO A 69 9.05 2.05 10.49
CA PRO A 69 9.18 1.90 9.05
C PRO A 69 8.15 2.71 8.24
N ALA A 70 7.69 3.86 8.74
CA ALA A 70 6.62 4.68 8.16
C ALA A 70 6.77 4.91 6.65
N GLU A 71 7.98 5.19 6.15
CA GLU A 71 8.22 5.35 4.71
C GLU A 71 7.90 4.08 3.91
N ALA A 72 8.37 2.91 4.36
CA ALA A 72 8.12 1.63 3.68
C ALA A 72 6.64 1.22 3.78
N CYS A 73 5.99 1.53 4.90
CA CYS A 73 4.56 1.28 5.09
C CYS A 73 3.68 2.22 4.25
N SER A 74 4.13 3.46 4.03
CA SER A 74 3.45 4.40 3.15
C SER A 74 3.55 4.01 1.68
N TRP A 75 4.60 3.27 1.28
CA TRP A 75 4.75 2.76 -0.08
C TRP A 75 3.71 1.67 -0.37
N VAL A 76 3.49 0.70 0.52
CA VAL A 76 2.42 -0.31 0.34
C VAL A 76 1.03 0.31 0.22
N THR A 77 0.77 1.36 1.00
CA THR A 77 -0.53 2.07 0.92
C THR A 77 -0.71 2.74 -0.44
N ARG A 78 0.39 3.19 -1.07
CA ARG A 78 0.40 3.86 -2.38
C ARG A 78 0.46 2.91 -3.58
N ALA A 79 1.18 1.79 -3.46
CA ALA A 79 1.29 0.76 -4.50
C ALA A 79 -0.08 0.15 -4.84
N GLY A 80 -1.03 0.22 -3.91
CA GLY A 80 -2.38 -0.30 -4.12
C GLY A 80 -2.41 -1.82 -4.20
N THR A 81 -3.60 -2.39 -4.13
CA THR A 81 -3.83 -3.85 -4.10
C THR A 81 -3.59 -4.55 -5.44
N ASN A 82 -3.13 -3.83 -6.47
CA ASN A 82 -3.01 -4.37 -7.83
C ASN A 82 -1.78 -5.25 -8.02
N THR A 83 -0.81 -5.16 -7.12
CA THR A 83 0.38 -6.00 -7.11
C THR A 83 0.19 -7.14 -6.09
N ASP A 84 -0.52 -8.20 -6.48
CA ASP A 84 -0.84 -9.35 -5.61
C ASP A 84 0.36 -10.31 -5.46
N THR A 85 1.50 -9.79 -5.01
CA THR A 85 2.70 -10.57 -4.75
C THR A 85 2.84 -10.89 -3.27
N ASP A 86 3.43 -12.04 -2.95
CA ASP A 86 3.69 -12.45 -1.56
C ASP A 86 4.50 -11.40 -0.79
N THR A 87 5.37 -10.66 -1.48
CA THR A 87 6.16 -9.56 -0.91
C THR A 87 5.28 -8.41 -0.42
N VAL A 88 4.31 -7.97 -1.24
CA VAL A 88 3.36 -6.91 -0.86
C VAL A 88 2.47 -7.37 0.30
N LYS A 89 2.01 -8.63 0.29
CA LYS A 89 1.27 -9.22 1.43
C LYS A 89 2.09 -9.25 2.72
N GLN A 90 3.36 -9.62 2.64
CA GLN A 90 4.27 -9.64 3.79
C GLN A 90 4.53 -8.23 4.32
N LEU A 91 4.70 -7.24 3.44
CA LEU A 91 4.89 -5.85 3.82
C LEU A 91 3.61 -5.24 4.41
N ASP A 92 2.44 -5.55 3.83
CA ASP A 92 1.13 -5.14 4.36
C ASP A 92 0.91 -5.68 5.77
N LYS A 93 1.17 -6.97 5.98
CA LYS A 93 1.13 -7.58 7.32
C LYS A 93 2.10 -6.91 8.27
N LEU A 94 3.36 -6.71 7.88
CA LEU A 94 4.36 -6.08 8.72
C LEU A 94 3.89 -4.69 9.18
N CYS A 95 3.32 -3.90 8.26
CA CYS A 95 2.91 -2.53 8.51
C CYS A 95 1.59 -2.40 9.28
N LYS A 96 0.61 -3.27 9.01
CA LYS A 96 -0.71 -3.21 9.68
C LYS A 96 -0.77 -4.00 10.98
N LEU A 97 0.14 -4.94 11.19
CA LEU A 97 0.15 -5.82 12.35
C LEU A 97 1.43 -5.68 13.18
N ASP A 98 2.58 -6.04 12.62
CA ASP A 98 3.79 -6.23 13.42
C ASP A 98 4.36 -4.89 13.94
N VAL A 99 4.28 -3.81 13.15
CA VAL A 99 4.68 -2.46 13.58
C VAL A 99 3.77 -1.92 14.70
N PRO A 100 2.44 -1.88 14.55
CA PRO A 100 1.54 -1.53 15.65
C PRO A 100 1.71 -2.44 16.88
N LEU A 101 1.88 -3.76 16.70
CA LEU A 101 2.14 -4.67 17.83
C LEU A 101 3.43 -4.33 18.57
N GLY A 102 4.49 -3.95 17.85
CA GLY A 102 5.74 -3.50 18.46
C GLY A 102 5.54 -2.25 19.32
N ALA A 103 4.80 -1.26 18.81
CA ALA A 103 4.46 -0.06 19.56
C ALA A 103 3.61 -0.36 20.81
N ALA A 104 2.57 -1.18 20.66
CA ALA A 104 1.73 -1.64 21.76
C ALA A 104 2.54 -2.40 22.83
N THR A 105 3.49 -3.23 22.40
CA THR A 105 4.37 -3.98 23.31
C THR A 105 5.26 -3.03 24.12
N LYS A 106 5.88 -2.03 23.47
CA LYS A 106 6.69 -1.02 24.18
C LYS A 106 5.85 -0.26 25.21
N ALA A 107 4.63 0.14 24.86
CA ALA A 107 3.71 0.82 25.77
C ALA A 107 3.33 -0.05 26.97
N VAL A 108 2.94 -1.31 26.75
CA VAL A 108 2.60 -2.25 27.83
C VAL A 108 3.79 -2.48 28.76
N VAL A 109 4.99 -2.71 28.21
CA VAL A 109 6.20 -2.92 29.02
C VAL A 109 6.54 -1.66 29.84
N ALA A 110 6.40 -0.47 29.27
CA ALA A 110 6.59 0.78 30.00
C ALA A 110 5.58 0.93 31.15
N ALA A 111 4.29 0.67 30.89
CA ALA A 111 3.25 0.72 31.91
C ALA A 111 3.44 -0.34 33.02
N GLU A 112 3.85 -1.55 32.67
CA GLU A 112 4.18 -2.61 33.64
C GLU A 112 5.37 -2.22 34.50
N LYS A 113 6.42 -1.64 33.90
CA LYS A 113 7.57 -1.14 34.65
C LYS A 113 7.17 0.00 35.59
N ALA A 114 6.40 0.97 35.10
CA ALA A 114 5.91 2.08 35.92
C ALA A 114 5.01 1.59 37.08
N LYS A 115 4.17 0.57 36.85
CA LYS A 115 3.36 -0.04 37.92
C LYS A 115 4.21 -0.77 38.95
N ALA A 116 5.29 -1.43 38.53
CA ALA A 116 6.23 -2.09 39.45
C ALA A 116 6.99 -1.08 40.30
N GLU A 117 7.37 0.07 39.74
CA GLU A 117 8.06 1.16 40.45
C GLU A 117 7.10 1.94 41.37
N GLN A 118 5.83 2.08 40.99
CA GLN A 118 4.81 2.81 41.76
C GLN A 118 3.52 2.00 41.95
N PRO A 119 3.53 0.92 42.76
CA PRO A 119 2.37 0.03 42.91
C PRO A 119 1.10 0.75 43.40
N GLN A 120 1.28 1.72 44.30
CA GLN A 120 0.22 2.50 44.93
C GLN A 120 -0.27 3.69 44.11
N ALA A 121 0.36 3.99 42.95
CA ALA A 121 -0.11 5.09 42.11
C ALA A 121 -1.54 4.80 41.61
N PRO A 122 -2.50 5.73 41.82
CA PRO A 122 -3.89 5.56 41.39
C PRO A 122 -4.02 5.58 39.86
N SER A 123 -3.13 6.29 39.16
CA SER A 123 -3.00 6.25 37.70
C SER A 123 -1.54 6.43 37.31
N LEU A 124 -1.13 5.82 36.21
CA LEU A 124 0.20 5.99 35.62
C LEU A 124 0.09 6.92 34.41
N THR A 125 1.11 7.74 34.18
CA THR A 125 1.19 8.62 33.00
C THR A 125 1.14 7.84 31.69
N GLU A 126 1.71 6.64 31.69
CA GLU A 126 1.73 5.70 30.59
C GLU A 126 0.30 5.30 30.17
N CYS A 127 -0.62 5.18 31.13
CA CYS A 127 -2.01 4.81 30.87
C CYS A 127 -2.80 5.85 30.08
N SER A 128 -2.31 7.09 30.04
CA SER A 128 -2.90 8.20 29.29
C SER A 128 -2.13 8.50 28.00
N SER A 129 -1.24 7.61 27.55
CA SER A 129 -0.46 7.83 26.33
C SER A 129 -1.33 7.78 25.07
N ASP A 130 -1.21 8.82 24.25
CA ASP A 130 -1.82 8.88 22.92
C ASP A 130 -1.31 7.76 22.00
N GLU A 131 -0.09 7.27 22.19
CA GLU A 131 0.50 6.21 21.37
C GLU A 131 -0.26 4.89 21.51
N TRP A 132 -0.72 4.56 22.73
CA TRP A 132 -1.55 3.37 22.95
C TRP A 132 -2.91 3.52 22.25
N ALA A 133 -3.57 4.67 22.40
CA ALA A 133 -4.87 4.93 21.78
C ALA A 133 -4.82 4.87 20.25
N GLN A 134 -3.77 5.45 19.65
CA GLN A 134 -3.57 5.40 18.20
C GLN A 134 -3.27 3.97 17.72
N THR A 135 -2.41 3.25 18.44
CA THR A 135 -2.06 1.86 18.09
C THR A 135 -3.24 0.92 18.21
N LYS A 136 -4.04 1.06 19.28
CA LYS A 136 -5.30 0.36 19.46
C LYS A 136 -6.24 0.58 18.28
N THR A 137 -6.44 1.83 17.87
CA THR A 137 -7.30 2.18 16.73
C THR A 137 -6.80 1.52 15.44
N LYS A 138 -5.49 1.53 15.18
CA LYS A 138 -4.88 0.88 14.01
C LYS A 138 -5.10 -0.64 14.00
N LEU A 139 -4.84 -1.31 15.13
CA LEU A 139 -4.98 -2.77 15.24
C LEU A 139 -6.44 -3.21 15.19
N GLU A 140 -7.34 -2.51 15.87
CA GLU A 140 -8.78 -2.84 15.89
C GLU A 140 -9.48 -2.52 14.56
N GLY A 141 -9.01 -1.53 13.81
CA GLY A 141 -9.47 -1.24 12.45
C GLY A 141 -8.84 -2.11 11.36
N SER A 142 -7.91 -3.01 11.72
CA SER A 142 -7.21 -3.89 10.77
C SER A 142 -7.89 -5.27 10.67
N PRO A 143 -7.63 -6.06 9.61
CA PRO A 143 -8.07 -7.46 9.55
C PRO A 143 -7.45 -8.36 10.64
N PHE A 144 -6.54 -7.83 11.46
CA PHE A 144 -5.84 -8.53 12.53
C PHE A 144 -6.38 -8.20 13.92
N ALA A 145 -7.57 -7.60 14.03
CA ALA A 145 -8.20 -7.27 15.32
C ALA A 145 -8.36 -8.49 16.26
N SER A 146 -8.40 -9.71 15.69
CA SER A 146 -8.50 -10.98 16.43
C SER A 146 -7.15 -11.68 16.64
N ASP A 147 -6.01 -11.04 16.34
CA ASP A 147 -4.69 -11.62 16.58
C ASP A 147 -4.47 -11.89 18.07
N ALA A 148 -4.02 -13.12 18.40
CA ALA A 148 -3.84 -13.55 19.78
C ALA A 148 -2.80 -12.71 20.54
N ARG A 149 -1.76 -12.20 19.86
CA ARG A 149 -0.76 -11.31 20.46
C ARG A 149 -1.39 -9.98 20.85
N TRP A 150 -2.30 -9.46 20.03
CA TRP A 150 -3.05 -8.25 20.35
C TRP A 150 -3.99 -8.45 21.55
N ALA A 151 -4.68 -9.59 21.59
CA ALA A 151 -5.54 -9.93 22.73
C ALA A 151 -4.77 -10.02 24.06
N ASP A 152 -3.57 -10.63 24.05
CA ASP A 152 -2.68 -10.69 25.21
C ASP A 152 -2.26 -9.29 25.68
N LEU A 153 -1.79 -8.44 24.76
CA LEU A 153 -1.37 -7.07 25.09
C LEU A 153 -2.51 -6.25 25.68
N LYS A 154 -3.73 -6.36 25.15
CA LYS A 154 -4.92 -5.73 25.75
C LYS A 154 -5.18 -6.20 27.16
N SER A 155 -5.13 -7.52 27.39
CA SER A 155 -5.34 -8.08 28.73
C SER A 155 -4.30 -7.55 29.73
N ARG A 156 -3.03 -7.53 29.33
CA ARG A 156 -1.94 -6.98 30.15
C ARG A 156 -2.14 -5.51 30.42
N TRP A 157 -2.44 -4.70 29.40
CA TRP A 157 -2.74 -3.28 29.54
C TRP A 157 -3.86 -3.03 30.56
N THR A 158 -4.99 -3.72 30.47
CA THR A 158 -6.11 -3.53 31.41
C THR A 158 -5.77 -3.86 32.88
N LYS A 159 -4.73 -4.66 33.13
CA LYS A 159 -4.26 -4.96 34.50
C LYS A 159 -3.42 -3.83 35.08
N VAL A 160 -2.63 -3.15 34.25
CA VAL A 160 -1.76 -2.04 34.69
C VAL A 160 -2.43 -0.67 34.57
N CYS A 161 -3.35 -0.55 33.62
CA CYS A 161 -4.09 0.66 33.25
C CYS A 161 -5.59 0.35 33.23
N PRO A 162 -6.22 0.18 34.40
CA PRO A 162 -7.66 -0.06 34.53
C PRO A 162 -8.51 1.17 34.20
#